data_AF-A0AA42X9V6-F1
#
_entry.id   AF-A0AA42X9V6-F1
#
_cell.length_a   1.000
_cell.length_b   1.000
_cell.length_c   1.000
_cell.angle_alpha   90.00
_cell.angle_beta   90.00
_cell.angle_gamma   90.00
#
_symmetry.space_group_name_H-M   'P 1'
#
loop_
_entity.id
_entity.type
_entity.pdbx_description
1 polymer ?
#
loop_
_entity_poly.entity_id
_entity_poly.type
_entity_poly.pdbx_seq_one_letter_code
_entity_poly.pdbx_strand_id
1 'polypeptide(L)'
;MLLLAVAACREPANDPARPAAEPVAAVQAMALRLAEDDLVGYAKLSVPPSQYQRLQQAWAEGHSQWPLTELPLGDQLLPMLAALRTPNASAELQRSFDRQLAGQAGAVRQAAQSMGNFGVQYLRHQKGYTPGQQAHYIALVETLASWAQGAPISDRARARSTIAALVGAAGKVGFDDEAGMQAAGMEGSLQQLAPFIHTLKAVLGSYGLGVDDALRSVRGELLSVEGDNALVRLHYDLAGREMTLQLPLSRREGHWYLTRTLADTDALLRKADAARAEAAPAPVEAPAEGGEAATPPPKP
;
A
#
# COMPACT_ATOMS: atom_id res chain seq x y z
N MET A 1 -13.28 -53.00 -29.67
CA MET A 1 -12.71 -52.71 -28.33
C MET A 1 -11.52 -51.79 -28.55
N LEU A 2 -11.70 -50.47 -28.53
CA LEU A 2 -11.67 -49.58 -27.36
C LEU A 2 -10.35 -49.70 -26.58
N LEU A 3 -9.47 -48.72 -26.70
CA LEU A 3 -9.09 -47.80 -25.61
C LEU A 3 -8.08 -46.76 -26.08
N LEU A 4 -8.54 -45.50 -26.07
CA LEU A 4 -7.72 -44.30 -26.18
C LEU A 4 -6.81 -44.18 -24.95
N ALA A 5 -5.53 -43.91 -25.15
CA ALA A 5 -4.65 -43.38 -24.12
C ALA A 5 -4.32 -41.92 -24.47
N VAL A 6 -5.21 -41.01 -24.07
CA VAL A 6 -4.87 -39.58 -23.97
C VAL A 6 -4.04 -39.42 -22.71
N ALA A 7 -2.72 -39.43 -22.86
CA ALA A 7 -1.82 -38.98 -21.82
C ALA A 7 -2.01 -37.47 -21.66
N ALA A 8 -2.87 -37.08 -20.72
CA ALA A 8 -2.91 -35.72 -20.23
C ALA A 8 -1.55 -35.42 -19.58
N CYS A 9 -0.74 -34.57 -20.22
CA CYS A 9 0.41 -33.93 -19.59
C CYS A 9 -0.11 -33.06 -18.43
N ARG A 10 -0.15 -33.65 -17.24
CA ARG A 10 -0.36 -32.90 -16.01
C ARG A 10 0.98 -32.27 -15.67
N GLU A 11 1.14 -31.01 -16.03
CA GLU A 11 2.31 -30.23 -15.67
C GLU A 11 2.43 -30.20 -14.14
N PRO A 12 3.58 -30.57 -13.55
CA PRO A 12 3.77 -30.49 -12.12
C PRO A 12 3.77 -29.01 -11.72
N ALA A 13 2.70 -28.57 -11.07
CA ALA A 13 2.64 -27.26 -10.44
C ALA A 13 3.63 -27.23 -9.26
N ASN A 14 4.47 -26.19 -9.23
CA ASN A 14 5.46 -25.87 -8.19
C ASN A 14 6.66 -26.83 -8.04
N ASP A 15 7.63 -26.73 -8.96
CA ASP A 15 9.03 -27.04 -8.63
C ASP A 15 9.68 -25.81 -7.96
N PRO A 16 10.07 -25.87 -6.67
CA PRO A 16 10.69 -24.74 -5.96
C PRO A 16 12.08 -24.36 -6.50
N ALA A 17 12.70 -25.19 -7.35
CA ALA A 17 13.99 -24.88 -7.98
C ALA A 17 13.87 -24.06 -9.27
N ARG A 18 12.67 -23.93 -9.86
CA ARG A 18 12.46 -23.16 -11.09
C ARG A 18 12.43 -21.66 -10.78
N PRO A 19 13.17 -20.82 -11.52
CA PRO A 19 13.00 -19.37 -11.42
C PRO A 19 11.54 -18.97 -11.68
N ALA A 20 11.00 -18.08 -10.84
CA ALA A 20 9.66 -17.56 -11.02
C ALA A 20 9.54 -16.86 -12.39
N ALA A 21 8.35 -16.94 -13.00
CA ALA A 21 8.05 -16.17 -14.21
C ALA A 21 8.22 -14.67 -13.93
N GLU A 22 8.69 -13.88 -14.92
CA GLU A 22 8.98 -12.45 -14.75
C GLU A 22 7.87 -11.65 -14.02
N PRO A 23 6.56 -11.81 -14.35
CA PRO A 23 5.51 -11.08 -13.64
C PRO A 23 5.39 -11.47 -12.16
N VAL A 24 5.60 -12.74 -11.84
CA VAL A 24 5.59 -13.24 -10.45
C VAL A 24 6.82 -12.71 -9.70
N ALA A 25 8.00 -12.79 -10.32
CA ALA A 25 9.25 -12.29 -9.76
C ALA A 25 9.19 -10.79 -9.45
N ALA A 26 8.51 -9.98 -10.28
CA ALA A 26 8.29 -8.56 -10.03
C ALA A 26 7.52 -8.32 -8.71
N VAL A 27 6.43 -9.08 -8.46
CA VAL A 27 5.68 -8.94 -7.21
C VAL A 27 6.45 -9.44 -6.00
N GLN A 28 7.19 -10.54 -6.15
CA GLN A 28 8.06 -11.05 -5.09
C GLN A 28 9.14 -10.04 -4.69
N ALA A 29 9.76 -9.37 -5.66
CA ALA A 29 10.74 -8.32 -5.40
C ALA A 29 10.14 -7.14 -4.61
N MET A 30 8.93 -6.70 -4.98
CA MET A 30 8.20 -5.67 -4.22
C MET A 30 7.90 -6.11 -2.79
N ALA A 31 7.41 -7.34 -2.59
CA ALA A 31 7.11 -7.88 -1.27
C ALA A 31 8.38 -7.99 -0.40
N LEU A 32 9.50 -8.41 -0.98
CA LEU A 32 10.79 -8.50 -0.28
C LEU A 32 11.26 -7.13 0.21
N ARG A 33 11.17 -6.08 -0.62
CA ARG A 33 11.52 -4.70 -0.19
C ARG A 33 10.73 -4.26 1.03
N LEU A 34 9.42 -4.54 1.06
CA LEU A 34 8.60 -4.25 2.23
C LEU A 34 8.99 -5.07 3.46
N ALA A 35 9.38 -6.34 3.28
CA ALA A 35 9.86 -7.20 4.36
C ALA A 35 11.24 -6.78 4.92
N GLU A 36 12.02 -6.05 4.12
CA GLU A 36 13.35 -5.51 4.47
C GLU A 36 13.26 -4.05 4.97
N ASP A 37 12.05 -3.52 5.16
CA ASP A 37 11.78 -2.13 5.54
C ASP A 37 12.28 -1.09 4.52
N ASP A 38 12.58 -1.51 3.28
CA ASP A 38 13.03 -0.66 2.18
C ASP A 38 11.83 -0.06 1.43
N LEU A 39 11.18 0.92 2.06
CA LEU A 39 10.02 1.61 1.48
C LEU A 39 10.38 2.38 0.20
N VAL A 40 11.62 2.88 0.09
CA VAL A 40 12.09 3.58 -1.13
C VAL A 40 12.28 2.59 -2.27
N GLY A 41 12.90 1.43 -2.02
CA GLY A 41 13.04 0.35 -2.98
C GLY A 41 11.70 -0.19 -3.44
N TYR A 42 10.75 -0.38 -2.51
CA TYR A 42 9.36 -0.74 -2.87
C TYR A 42 8.76 0.27 -3.84
N ALA A 43 8.87 1.57 -3.54
CA ALA A 43 8.34 2.63 -4.37
C ALA A 43 8.98 2.59 -5.79
N LYS A 44 10.31 2.48 -5.87
CA LYS A 44 11.03 2.42 -7.16
C LYS A 44 10.63 1.20 -8.01
N LEU A 45 10.30 0.08 -7.38
CA LEU A 45 9.83 -1.12 -8.08
C LEU A 45 8.35 -1.05 -8.49
N SER A 46 7.57 -0.14 -7.89
CA SER A 46 6.12 -0.09 -8.06
C SER A 46 5.66 0.67 -9.31
N VAL A 47 6.52 1.50 -9.91
CA VAL A 47 6.21 2.33 -11.09
C VAL A 47 7.43 2.47 -12.02
N PRO A 48 7.22 2.81 -13.30
CA PRO A 48 8.31 3.14 -14.22
C PRO A 48 9.21 4.28 -13.70
N PRO A 49 10.52 4.29 -14.00
CA PRO A 49 11.44 5.34 -13.55
C PRO A 49 11.01 6.76 -13.93
N SER A 50 10.45 6.93 -15.13
CA SER A 50 9.91 8.21 -15.61
C SER A 50 8.72 8.67 -14.75
N GLN A 51 7.81 7.77 -14.40
CA GLN A 51 6.67 8.01 -13.53
C GLN A 51 7.12 8.29 -12.09
N TYR A 52 8.14 7.58 -11.58
CA TYR A 52 8.71 7.81 -10.25
C TYR A 52 9.22 9.25 -10.08
N GLN A 53 9.93 9.79 -11.08
CA GLN A 53 10.41 11.18 -11.05
C GLN A 53 9.26 12.18 -11.04
N ARG A 54 8.22 11.94 -11.84
CA ARG A 54 7.02 12.80 -11.86
C ARG A 54 6.25 12.75 -10.55
N LEU A 55 6.21 11.59 -9.89
CA LEU A 55 5.58 11.44 -8.57
C LEU A 55 6.38 12.17 -7.48
N GLN A 56 7.71 12.16 -7.52
CA GLN A 56 8.52 13.00 -6.64
C GLN A 56 8.24 14.49 -6.82
N GLN A 57 8.09 14.95 -8.07
CA GLN A 57 7.74 16.33 -8.34
C GLN A 57 6.32 16.65 -7.84
N ALA A 58 5.33 15.81 -8.15
CA ALA A 58 3.96 15.98 -7.68
C ALA A 58 3.89 15.94 -6.15
N TRP A 59 4.73 15.12 -5.49
CA TRP A 59 4.91 15.16 -4.05
C TRP A 59 5.39 16.54 -3.65
N ALA A 60 6.53 17.03 -4.15
CA ALA A 60 7.12 18.32 -3.75
C ALA A 60 6.19 19.54 -3.93
N GLU A 61 5.23 19.44 -4.85
CA GLU A 61 4.21 20.47 -5.11
C GLU A 61 2.94 20.33 -4.24
N GLY A 62 2.85 19.26 -3.44
CA GLY A 62 1.70 18.99 -2.56
C GLY A 62 0.52 18.33 -3.27
N HIS A 63 0.75 17.75 -4.45
CA HIS A 63 -0.26 17.06 -5.25
C HIS A 63 -0.18 15.53 -5.13
N SER A 64 0.77 15.00 -4.35
CA SER A 64 0.92 13.57 -4.11
C SER A 64 1.34 13.27 -2.68
N GLN A 65 0.84 12.15 -2.16
CA GLN A 65 1.38 11.47 -0.98
C GLN A 65 1.72 9.99 -1.31
N TRP A 66 1.87 9.67 -2.59
CA TRP A 66 2.27 8.34 -3.03
C TRP A 66 3.74 8.07 -2.63
N PRO A 67 4.12 6.86 -2.18
CA PRO A 67 3.33 5.63 -2.13
C PRO A 67 2.57 5.41 -0.83
N LEU A 68 2.53 6.37 0.10
CA LEU A 68 1.88 6.17 1.41
C LEU A 68 0.39 5.86 1.26
N THR A 69 -0.27 6.44 0.27
CA THR A 69 -1.68 6.17 -0.06
C THR A 69 -1.94 4.75 -0.59
N GLU A 70 -0.90 4.05 -1.06
CA GLU A 70 -1.01 2.64 -1.50
C GLU A 70 -0.78 1.66 -0.35
N LEU A 71 -0.13 2.11 0.72
CA LEU A 71 0.14 1.27 1.87
C LEU A 71 -1.12 1.12 2.74
N PRO A 72 -1.33 -0.05 3.35
CA PRO A 72 -2.38 -0.20 4.34
C PRO A 72 -2.18 0.84 5.45
N LEU A 73 -3.27 1.52 5.83
CA LEU A 73 -3.30 2.61 6.82
C LEU A 73 -2.67 3.93 6.35
N GLY A 74 -2.49 4.17 5.04
CA GLY A 74 -1.95 5.43 4.51
C GLY A 74 -2.57 6.69 5.13
N ASP A 75 -3.89 6.79 5.09
CA ASP A 75 -4.64 7.94 5.66
C ASP A 75 -4.59 8.03 7.19
N GLN A 76 -4.20 6.95 7.87
CA GLN A 76 -4.14 6.88 9.34
C GLN A 76 -2.71 7.03 9.88
N LEU A 77 -1.71 7.01 9.01
CA LEU A 77 -0.31 7.04 9.42
C LEU A 77 0.04 8.34 10.15
N LEU A 78 -0.26 9.49 9.55
CA LEU A 78 0.01 10.79 10.16
C LEU A 78 -0.79 11.01 11.45
N PRO A 79 -2.13 10.79 11.48
CA PRO A 79 -2.89 10.87 12.74
C PRO A 79 -2.35 9.97 13.85
N MET A 80 -1.92 8.75 13.51
CA MET A 80 -1.34 7.82 14.47
C MET A 80 0.01 8.32 15.00
N LEU A 81 0.89 8.82 14.12
CA LEU A 81 2.17 9.39 14.53
C LEU A 81 1.97 10.60 15.44
N ALA A 82 1.07 11.50 15.09
CA ALA A 82 0.72 12.65 15.93
C ALA A 82 0.25 12.22 17.33
N ALA A 83 -0.65 11.22 17.40
CA ALA A 83 -1.16 10.69 18.67
C ALA A 83 -0.07 10.01 19.52
N LEU A 84 0.87 9.29 18.90
CA LEU A 84 1.97 8.61 19.60
C LEU A 84 3.06 9.58 20.08
N ARG A 85 3.11 10.80 19.53
CA ARG A 85 4.13 11.81 19.84
C ARG A 85 3.67 12.86 20.83
N THR A 86 2.40 12.82 21.28
CA THR A 86 1.93 13.75 22.30
C THR A 86 2.74 13.60 23.59
N PRO A 87 2.94 14.69 24.35
CA PRO A 87 3.54 14.59 25.67
C PRO A 87 2.79 13.58 26.53
N ASN A 88 3.51 12.66 27.18
CA ASN A 88 2.94 11.59 28.00
C ASN A 88 2.11 10.53 27.25
N ALA A 89 2.18 10.43 25.92
CA ALA A 89 1.43 9.45 25.10
C ALA A 89 1.50 8.04 25.69
N SER A 90 2.68 7.56 26.07
CA SER A 90 2.85 6.21 26.64
C SER A 90 2.00 5.99 27.90
N ALA A 91 1.99 6.96 28.83
CA ALA A 91 1.22 6.85 30.07
C ALA A 91 -0.29 6.99 29.84
N GLU A 92 -0.71 7.82 28.89
CA GLU A 92 -2.11 8.01 28.55
C GLU A 92 -2.71 6.81 27.82
N LEU A 93 -1.98 6.28 26.83
CA LEU A 93 -2.36 5.07 26.11
C LEU A 93 -2.42 3.88 27.06
N GLN A 94 -1.44 3.72 27.97
CA GLN A 94 -1.48 2.66 28.97
C GLN A 94 -2.68 2.79 29.89
N ARG A 95 -3.01 3.99 30.38
CA ARG A 95 -4.21 4.23 31.20
C ARG A 95 -5.50 3.93 30.44
N SER A 96 -5.56 4.28 29.15
CA SER A 96 -6.71 3.95 28.30
C SER A 96 -6.87 2.44 28.15
N PHE A 97 -5.79 1.75 27.80
CA PHE A 97 -5.72 0.30 27.68
C PHE A 97 -6.15 -0.40 28.97
N ASP A 98 -5.64 0.06 30.12
CA ASP A 98 -5.95 -0.53 31.43
C ASP A 98 -7.43 -0.45 31.79
N ARG A 99 -8.11 0.64 31.38
CA ARG A 99 -9.55 0.82 31.61
C ARG A 99 -10.41 0.02 30.64
N GLN A 100 -9.99 -0.09 29.38
CA GLN A 100 -10.87 -0.56 28.29
C GLN A 100 -10.61 -2.00 27.87
N LEU A 101 -9.39 -2.52 28.02
CA LEU A 101 -8.98 -3.78 27.39
C LEU A 101 -8.27 -4.73 28.35
N ALA A 102 -7.52 -4.23 29.33
CA ALA A 102 -6.70 -5.08 30.19
C ALA A 102 -7.54 -6.13 30.94
N GLY A 103 -7.16 -7.40 30.79
CA GLY A 103 -7.88 -8.53 31.39
C GLY A 103 -9.22 -8.89 30.73
N GLN A 104 -9.67 -8.15 29.72
CA GLN A 104 -10.96 -8.36 29.04
C GLN A 104 -10.85 -9.34 27.86
N ALA A 105 -10.11 -10.45 28.02
CA ALA A 105 -9.86 -11.40 26.92
C ALA A 105 -11.15 -11.95 26.27
N GLY A 106 -12.19 -12.22 27.07
CA GLY A 106 -13.49 -12.67 26.56
C GLY A 106 -14.18 -11.62 25.69
N ALA A 107 -14.20 -10.36 26.13
CA ALA A 107 -14.82 -9.26 25.37
C ALA A 107 -14.07 -8.98 24.06
N VAL A 108 -12.72 -8.98 24.10
CA VAL A 108 -11.90 -8.83 22.90
C VAL A 108 -12.16 -9.95 21.89
N ARG A 109 -12.24 -11.20 22.37
CA ARG A 109 -12.57 -12.36 21.52
C ARG A 109 -13.95 -12.20 20.87
N GLN A 110 -14.96 -11.81 21.64
CA GLN A 110 -16.31 -11.60 21.12
C GLN A 110 -16.36 -10.44 20.12
N ALA A 111 -15.64 -9.35 20.38
CA ALA A 111 -15.53 -8.22 19.45
C ALA A 111 -14.87 -8.66 18.14
N ALA A 112 -13.77 -9.41 18.19
CA ALA A 112 -13.10 -9.96 17.02
C ALA A 112 -14.02 -10.87 16.20
N GLN A 113 -14.78 -11.76 16.85
CA GLN A 113 -15.76 -12.61 16.18
C GLN A 113 -16.88 -11.80 15.51
N SER A 114 -17.43 -10.81 16.22
CA SER A 114 -18.50 -9.95 15.71
C SER A 114 -18.04 -9.13 14.51
N MET A 115 -16.86 -8.49 14.61
CA MET A 115 -16.26 -7.73 13.51
C MET A 115 -15.96 -8.61 12.30
N GLY A 116 -15.44 -9.83 12.52
CA GLY A 116 -15.23 -10.80 11.44
C GLY A 116 -16.53 -11.15 10.72
N ASN A 117 -17.57 -11.50 11.47
CA ASN A 117 -18.88 -11.83 10.90
C ASN A 117 -19.48 -10.64 10.13
N PHE A 118 -19.44 -9.45 10.71
CA PHE A 118 -19.91 -8.23 10.04
C PHE A 118 -19.11 -7.94 8.76
N GLY A 119 -17.78 -7.99 8.83
CA GLY A 119 -16.90 -7.73 7.70
C GLY A 119 -17.14 -8.70 6.53
N VAL A 120 -17.29 -10.00 6.82
CA VAL A 120 -17.65 -11.00 5.81
C VAL A 120 -19.01 -10.69 5.17
N GLN A 121 -20.01 -10.33 5.97
CA GLN A 121 -21.33 -9.98 5.42
C GLN A 121 -21.28 -8.70 4.58
N TYR A 122 -20.52 -7.69 5.00
CA TYR A 122 -20.30 -6.48 4.22
C TYR A 122 -19.67 -6.80 2.86
N LEU A 123 -18.58 -7.56 2.85
CA LEU A 123 -17.86 -7.95 1.62
C LEU A 123 -18.73 -8.80 0.67
N ARG A 124 -19.66 -9.59 1.19
CA ARG A 124 -20.61 -10.35 0.38
C ARG A 124 -21.60 -9.48 -0.40
N HIS A 125 -21.92 -8.31 0.12
CA HIS A 125 -22.86 -7.36 -0.50
C HIS A 125 -22.16 -6.21 -1.22
N GLN A 126 -20.84 -6.09 -1.08
CA GLN A 126 -20.07 -5.07 -1.73
C GLN A 126 -19.98 -5.32 -3.24
N LYS A 127 -20.29 -4.29 -4.02
CA LYS A 127 -20.17 -4.32 -5.48
C LYS A 127 -18.79 -3.81 -5.91
N GLY A 128 -18.35 -4.21 -7.09
CA GLY A 128 -17.11 -3.72 -7.70
C GLY A 128 -15.90 -4.64 -7.51
N TYR A 129 -16.02 -5.74 -6.76
CA TYR A 129 -15.00 -6.78 -6.73
C TYR A 129 -15.26 -7.86 -7.77
N THR A 130 -14.17 -8.36 -8.35
CA THR A 130 -14.21 -9.63 -9.07
C THR A 130 -14.46 -10.78 -8.07
N PRO A 131 -15.00 -11.93 -8.50
CA PRO A 131 -15.21 -13.07 -7.60
C PRO A 131 -13.94 -13.51 -6.87
N GLY A 132 -12.79 -13.52 -7.55
CA GLY A 132 -11.50 -13.86 -6.94
C GLY A 132 -11.05 -12.86 -5.87
N GLN A 133 -11.21 -11.56 -6.12
CA GLN A 133 -10.88 -10.51 -5.14
C GLN A 133 -11.81 -10.57 -3.92
N GLN A 134 -13.11 -10.77 -4.14
CA GLN A 134 -14.07 -10.88 -3.04
C GLN A 134 -13.77 -12.10 -2.16
N ALA A 135 -13.48 -13.25 -2.76
CA ALA A 135 -13.08 -14.45 -2.04
C ALA A 135 -11.80 -14.21 -1.22
N HIS A 136 -10.81 -13.53 -1.80
CA HIS A 136 -9.58 -13.17 -1.09
C HIS A 136 -9.84 -12.29 0.15
N TYR A 137 -10.62 -11.22 0.01
CA TYR A 137 -10.91 -10.32 1.13
C TYR A 137 -11.73 -10.99 2.23
N ILE A 138 -12.68 -11.87 1.86
CA ILE A 138 -13.43 -12.67 2.84
C ILE A 138 -12.45 -13.54 3.64
N ALA A 139 -11.58 -14.29 2.95
CA ALA A 139 -10.59 -15.14 3.62
C ALA A 139 -9.63 -14.33 4.50
N LEU A 140 -9.25 -13.12 4.09
CA LEU A 140 -8.38 -12.23 4.85
C LEU A 140 -9.07 -11.78 6.14
N VAL A 141 -10.32 -11.31 6.06
CA VAL A 141 -11.12 -10.91 7.23
C VAL A 141 -11.31 -12.07 8.19
N GLU A 142 -11.63 -13.26 7.69
CA GLU A 142 -11.77 -14.46 8.53
C GLU A 142 -10.45 -14.84 9.23
N THR A 143 -9.33 -14.74 8.51
CA THR A 143 -8.00 -15.03 9.05
C THR A 143 -7.62 -14.05 10.15
N LEU A 144 -7.82 -12.74 9.92
CA LEU A 144 -7.55 -11.71 10.91
C LEU A 144 -8.49 -11.80 12.12
N ALA A 145 -9.77 -12.08 11.91
CA ALA A 145 -10.74 -12.27 13.00
C ALA A 145 -10.38 -13.50 13.84
N SER A 146 -9.95 -14.60 13.22
CA SER A 146 -9.50 -15.79 13.93
C SER A 146 -8.21 -15.53 14.71
N TRP A 147 -7.25 -14.80 14.13
CA TRP A 147 -6.04 -14.37 14.83
C TRP A 147 -6.38 -13.53 16.06
N ALA A 148 -7.20 -12.48 15.91
CA ALA A 148 -7.54 -11.55 16.98
C ALA A 148 -8.29 -12.22 18.15
N GLN A 149 -9.03 -13.30 17.89
CA GLN A 149 -9.68 -14.10 18.94
C GLN A 149 -8.70 -14.84 19.86
N GLY A 150 -7.52 -15.21 19.34
CA GLY A 150 -6.48 -15.93 20.06
C GLY A 150 -5.31 -15.05 20.51
N ALA A 151 -5.13 -13.88 19.91
CA ALA A 151 -4.03 -12.97 20.23
C ALA A 151 -4.13 -12.44 21.67
N PRO A 152 -3.01 -12.28 22.39
CA PRO A 152 -2.99 -11.80 23.77
C PRO A 152 -3.19 -10.26 23.87
N ILE A 153 -4.16 -9.72 23.13
CA ILE A 153 -4.42 -8.27 22.98
C ILE A 153 -4.71 -7.62 24.34
N SER A 154 -5.40 -8.31 25.24
CA SER A 154 -5.74 -7.80 26.58
C SER A 154 -4.64 -7.98 27.64
N ASP A 155 -3.46 -8.48 27.25
CA ASP A 155 -2.32 -8.65 28.15
C ASP A 155 -1.65 -7.32 28.50
N ARG A 156 -1.64 -6.99 29.79
CA ARG A 156 -1.12 -5.71 30.31
C ARG A 156 0.39 -5.55 30.14
N ALA A 157 1.16 -6.62 30.34
CA ALA A 157 2.61 -6.54 30.25
C ALA A 157 3.05 -6.33 28.80
N ARG A 158 2.42 -7.06 27.87
CA ARG A 158 2.61 -6.88 26.44
C ARG A 158 2.21 -5.48 26.00
N ALA A 159 1.02 -5.01 26.36
CA ALA A 159 0.57 -3.66 26.02
C ALA A 159 1.54 -2.58 26.50
N ARG A 160 2.05 -2.68 27.73
CA ARG A 160 3.05 -1.74 28.25
C ARG A 160 4.32 -1.71 27.39
N SER A 161 4.82 -2.88 27.01
CA SER A 161 6.01 -2.99 26.18
C SER A 161 5.79 -2.46 24.76
N THR A 162 4.65 -2.76 24.15
CA THR A 162 4.35 -2.41 22.75
C THR A 162 3.98 -0.95 22.61
N ILE A 163 3.21 -0.37 23.55
CA ILE A 163 2.96 1.07 23.63
C ILE A 163 4.27 1.84 23.77
N ALA A 164 5.16 1.41 24.67
CA ALA A 164 6.46 2.07 24.85
C ALA A 164 7.32 2.00 23.58
N ALA A 165 7.34 0.84 22.90
CA ALA A 165 8.06 0.68 21.64
C ALA A 165 7.51 1.58 20.53
N LEU A 166 6.19 1.62 20.34
CA LEU A 166 5.53 2.43 19.30
C LEU A 166 5.72 3.93 19.54
N VAL A 167 5.55 4.40 20.78
CA VAL A 167 5.80 5.81 21.16
C VAL A 167 7.27 6.16 20.94
N GLY A 168 8.19 5.29 21.37
CA GLY A 168 9.63 5.49 21.18
C GLY A 168 10.06 5.50 19.71
N ALA A 169 9.42 4.70 18.86
CA ALA A 169 9.68 4.70 17.42
C ALA A 169 9.07 5.92 16.72
N ALA A 170 7.83 6.29 17.07
CA ALA A 170 7.17 7.47 16.52
C ALA A 170 7.94 8.77 16.85
N GLY A 171 8.51 8.86 18.05
CA GLY A 171 9.36 9.99 18.46
C GLY A 171 10.67 10.14 17.66
N LYS A 172 11.06 9.14 16.85
CA LYS A 172 12.24 9.22 15.97
C LYS A 172 11.90 9.67 14.55
N VAL A 173 10.62 9.71 14.18
CA VAL A 173 10.20 10.27 12.89
C VAL A 173 10.42 11.79 12.95
N GLY A 174 10.89 12.44 11.89
CA GLY A 174 11.19 13.88 11.91
C GLY A 174 9.97 14.78 11.76
N PHE A 175 8.78 14.23 11.51
CA PHE A 175 7.53 14.95 11.27
C PHE A 175 6.34 14.27 11.94
N ASP A 176 5.31 15.07 12.27
CA ASP A 176 4.02 14.62 12.82
C ASP A 176 2.80 15.20 12.08
N ASP A 177 3.03 16.01 11.05
CA ASP A 177 2.00 16.60 10.21
C ASP A 177 2.35 16.53 8.72
N GLU A 178 1.40 16.94 7.88
CA GLU A 178 1.56 16.95 6.43
C GLU A 178 2.67 17.91 5.98
N ALA A 179 2.84 19.05 6.65
CA ALA A 179 3.83 20.05 6.28
C ALA A 179 5.27 19.56 6.50
N GLY A 180 5.54 18.92 7.64
CA GLY A 180 6.83 18.30 7.93
C GLY A 180 7.14 17.13 6.98
N MET A 181 6.13 16.30 6.67
CA MET A 181 6.24 15.22 5.69
C MET A 181 6.54 15.77 4.29
N GLN A 182 5.83 16.83 3.89
CA GLN A 182 6.04 17.52 2.64
C GLN A 182 7.47 18.06 2.53
N ALA A 183 7.97 18.71 3.58
CA ALA A 183 9.32 19.26 3.64
C ALA A 183 10.41 18.17 3.60
N ALA A 184 10.15 16.99 4.15
CA ALA A 184 11.05 15.85 4.06
C ALA A 184 11.13 15.26 2.62
N GLY A 185 10.18 15.61 1.75
CA GLY A 185 10.04 15.03 0.41
C GLY A 185 9.64 13.56 0.44
N MET A 186 9.42 12.98 -0.74
CA MET A 186 8.93 11.60 -0.85
C MET A 186 9.92 10.59 -0.28
N GLU A 187 11.17 10.55 -0.78
CA GLU A 187 12.16 9.57 -0.31
C GLU A 187 12.56 9.81 1.16
N GLY A 188 12.73 11.07 1.57
CA GLY A 188 13.05 11.40 2.96
C GLY A 188 11.95 11.00 3.93
N SER A 189 10.68 11.18 3.54
CA SER A 189 9.54 10.69 4.33
C SER A 189 9.56 9.18 4.48
N LEU A 190 9.73 8.45 3.37
CA LEU A 190 9.79 6.98 3.39
C LEU A 190 10.94 6.45 4.25
N GLN A 191 12.13 7.07 4.16
CA GLN A 191 13.29 6.69 4.98
C GLN A 191 13.06 6.92 6.47
N GLN A 192 12.43 8.05 6.84
CA GLN A 192 12.14 8.35 8.24
C GLN A 192 11.02 7.48 8.82
N LEU A 193 10.07 7.02 7.98
CA LEU A 193 8.98 6.13 8.38
C LEU A 193 9.43 4.67 8.52
N ALA A 194 10.44 4.23 7.77
CA ALA A 194 10.87 2.83 7.76
C ALA A 194 11.14 2.23 9.16
N PRO A 195 11.88 2.89 10.09
CA PRO A 195 12.07 2.36 11.45
C PRO A 195 10.78 2.26 12.27
N PHE A 196 9.81 3.16 12.03
CA PHE A 196 8.51 3.10 12.68
C PHE A 196 7.68 1.93 12.16
N ILE A 197 7.63 1.74 10.83
CA ILE A 197 6.96 0.60 10.19
C ILE A 197 7.59 -0.73 10.62
N HIS A 198 8.92 -0.81 10.70
CA HIS A 198 9.62 -1.96 11.28
C HIS A 198 9.11 -2.29 12.69
N THR A 199 9.05 -1.28 13.56
CA THR A 199 8.57 -1.45 14.94
C THR A 199 7.11 -1.90 14.97
N LEU A 200 6.26 -1.33 14.11
CA LEU A 200 4.85 -1.73 13.99
C LEU A 200 4.71 -3.20 13.57
N LYS A 201 5.44 -3.65 12.54
CA LYS A 201 5.44 -5.05 12.10
C LYS A 201 5.97 -5.98 13.20
N ALA A 202 7.03 -5.60 13.90
CA ALA A 202 7.57 -6.37 15.02
C ALA A 202 6.55 -6.51 16.17
N VAL A 203 5.81 -5.43 16.47
CA VAL A 203 4.71 -5.46 17.46
C VAL A 203 3.62 -6.43 17.01
N LEU A 204 3.15 -6.37 15.76
CA LEU A 204 2.17 -7.31 15.20
C LEU A 204 2.67 -8.76 15.28
N GLY A 205 3.95 -8.99 14.93
CA GLY A 205 4.61 -10.28 15.06
C GLY A 205 4.61 -10.81 16.50
N SER A 206 4.83 -9.94 17.49
CA SER A 206 4.78 -10.31 18.92
C SER A 206 3.39 -10.74 19.41
N TYR A 207 2.33 -10.40 18.67
CA TYR A 207 0.96 -10.87 18.87
C TYR A 207 0.58 -12.06 17.96
N GLY A 208 1.52 -12.59 17.18
CA GLY A 208 1.30 -13.73 16.28
C GLY A 208 0.83 -13.36 14.86
N LEU A 209 0.91 -12.07 14.48
CA LEU A 209 0.64 -11.61 13.12
C LEU A 209 1.96 -11.20 12.43
N GLY A 210 2.69 -12.20 11.92
CA GLY A 210 3.98 -12.00 11.24
C GLY A 210 3.82 -11.40 9.85
N VAL A 211 3.86 -10.08 9.74
CA VAL A 211 3.77 -9.37 8.44
C VAL A 211 4.99 -9.65 7.56
N ASP A 212 6.19 -9.66 8.14
CA ASP A 212 7.41 -9.93 7.37
C ASP A 212 7.46 -11.35 6.83
N ASP A 213 7.00 -12.33 7.61
CA ASP A 213 6.92 -13.72 7.18
C ASP A 213 5.86 -13.90 6.07
N ALA A 214 4.74 -13.18 6.17
CA ALA A 214 3.74 -13.14 5.11
C ALA A 214 4.30 -12.56 3.81
N LEU A 215 5.09 -11.48 3.89
CA LEU A 215 5.73 -10.89 2.71
C LEU A 215 6.82 -11.79 2.11
N ARG A 216 7.62 -12.47 2.95
CA ARG A 216 8.69 -13.37 2.49
C ARG A 216 8.16 -14.72 1.96
N SER A 217 6.97 -15.13 2.38
CA SER A 217 6.34 -16.37 1.91
C SER A 217 5.64 -16.22 0.55
N VAL A 218 5.64 -15.02 -0.06
CA VAL A 218 5.01 -14.79 -1.36
C VAL A 218 5.63 -15.69 -2.43
N ARG A 219 4.80 -16.59 -2.95
CA ARG A 219 5.08 -17.49 -4.08
C ARG A 219 3.96 -17.37 -5.11
N GLY A 220 4.18 -17.79 -6.34
CA GLY A 220 3.13 -17.63 -7.34
C GLY A 220 3.36 -18.34 -8.66
N GLU A 221 2.31 -18.28 -9.46
CA GLU A 221 2.24 -18.87 -10.79
C GLU A 221 1.64 -17.85 -11.77
N LEU A 222 2.10 -17.93 -13.02
CA LEU A 222 1.55 -17.14 -14.12
C LEU A 222 0.31 -17.86 -14.67
N LEU A 223 -0.86 -17.21 -14.61
CA LEU A 223 -2.11 -17.78 -15.11
C LEU A 223 -2.32 -17.50 -16.60
N SER A 224 -2.03 -16.27 -17.04
CA SER A 224 -2.12 -15.87 -18.44
C SER A 224 -1.21 -14.70 -18.77
N VAL A 225 -0.84 -14.58 -20.05
CA VAL A 225 -0.17 -13.42 -20.63
C VAL A 225 -0.81 -13.11 -21.97
N GLU A 226 -1.25 -11.86 -22.15
CA GLU A 226 -1.92 -11.35 -23.33
C GLU A 226 -1.30 -10.00 -23.70
N GLY A 227 -0.29 -10.05 -24.59
CA GLY A 227 0.50 -8.87 -24.94
C GLY A 227 1.20 -8.28 -23.73
N ASP A 228 0.89 -7.03 -23.41
CA ASP A 228 1.44 -6.31 -22.25
C ASP A 228 0.63 -6.50 -20.96
N ASN A 229 -0.28 -7.48 -20.90
CA ASN A 229 -1.04 -7.80 -19.70
C ASN A 229 -0.75 -9.22 -19.23
N ALA A 230 -0.66 -9.41 -17.92
CA ALA A 230 -0.50 -10.71 -17.29
C ALA A 230 -1.46 -10.84 -16.11
N LEU A 231 -1.91 -12.07 -15.85
CA LEU A 231 -2.62 -12.40 -14.62
C LEU A 231 -1.77 -13.42 -13.87
N VAL A 232 -1.44 -13.11 -12.61
CA VAL A 232 -0.71 -14.04 -11.73
C VAL A 232 -1.60 -14.47 -10.58
N ARG A 233 -1.38 -15.69 -10.10
CA ARG A 233 -1.88 -16.16 -8.81
C ARG A 233 -0.73 -16.18 -7.83
N LEU A 234 -0.93 -15.56 -6.67
CA LEU A 234 0.04 -15.54 -5.59
C LEU A 234 -0.53 -16.28 -4.37
N HIS A 235 0.38 -16.88 -3.64
CA HIS A 235 0.15 -17.52 -2.36
C HIS A 235 1.08 -16.89 -1.32
N TYR A 236 0.59 -16.73 -0.09
CA TYR A 236 1.38 -16.25 1.04
C TYR A 236 0.79 -16.79 2.34
N ASP A 237 1.61 -16.91 3.38
CA ASP A 237 1.16 -17.42 4.67
C ASP A 237 0.86 -16.26 5.63
N LEU A 238 -0.34 -16.23 6.20
CA LEU A 238 -0.74 -15.23 7.19
C LEU A 238 -1.42 -15.89 8.38
N ALA A 239 -0.91 -15.63 9.58
CA ALA A 239 -1.44 -16.17 10.83
C ALA A 239 -1.65 -17.70 10.80
N GLY A 240 -0.72 -18.42 10.16
CA GLY A 240 -0.75 -19.89 10.03
C GLY A 240 -1.70 -20.44 8.96
N ARG A 241 -2.24 -19.58 8.09
CA ARG A 241 -3.09 -19.99 6.95
C ARG A 241 -2.46 -19.55 5.65
N GLU A 242 -2.44 -20.46 4.68
CA GLU A 242 -2.12 -20.09 3.30
C GLU A 242 -3.27 -19.28 2.71
N MET A 243 -2.92 -18.11 2.19
CA MET A 243 -3.79 -17.17 1.51
C MET A 243 -3.51 -17.24 0.01
N THR A 244 -4.53 -16.96 -0.81
CA THR A 244 -4.38 -16.90 -2.26
C THR A 244 -5.02 -15.63 -2.80
N LEU A 245 -4.34 -14.95 -3.72
CA LEU A 245 -4.89 -13.82 -4.46
C LEU A 245 -4.52 -13.89 -5.95
N GLN A 246 -5.28 -13.19 -6.78
CA GLN A 246 -4.94 -12.99 -8.18
C GLN A 246 -4.69 -11.51 -8.44
N LEU A 247 -3.59 -11.21 -9.13
CA LEU A 247 -3.18 -9.85 -9.43
C LEU A 247 -3.01 -9.67 -10.94
N PRO A 248 -3.68 -8.67 -11.54
CA PRO A 248 -3.34 -8.23 -12.88
C PRO A 248 -2.05 -7.40 -12.84
N LEU A 249 -1.16 -7.66 -13.78
CA LEU A 249 0.03 -6.87 -14.06
C LEU A 249 0.00 -6.35 -15.47
N SER A 250 0.59 -5.17 -15.67
CA SER A 250 0.78 -4.59 -16.99
C SER A 250 2.26 -4.27 -17.21
N ARG A 251 2.74 -4.54 -18.42
CA ARG A 251 4.11 -4.26 -18.83
C ARG A 251 4.20 -2.80 -19.28
N ARG A 252 5.16 -2.05 -18.73
CA ARG A 252 5.55 -0.70 -19.19
C ARG A 252 7.07 -0.62 -19.23
N GLU A 253 7.63 -0.01 -20.27
CA GLU A 253 9.08 0.16 -20.39
C GLU A 253 9.86 -1.16 -20.17
N GLY A 254 9.34 -2.28 -20.66
CA GLY A 254 9.94 -3.61 -20.53
C GLY A 254 9.74 -4.34 -19.20
N HIS A 255 9.18 -3.69 -18.17
CA HIS A 255 9.04 -4.23 -16.81
C HIS A 255 7.57 -4.42 -16.43
N TRP A 256 7.31 -5.34 -15.49
CA TRP A 256 5.96 -5.65 -15.01
C TRP A 256 5.62 -4.88 -13.74
N TYR A 257 4.45 -4.26 -13.72
CA TYR A 257 3.94 -3.51 -12.56
C TYR A 257 2.51 -3.95 -12.25
N LEU A 258 2.07 -3.72 -11.01
CA LEU A 258 0.67 -3.92 -10.64
C LEU A 258 -0.21 -2.98 -11.46
N THR A 259 -1.17 -3.52 -12.22
CA THR A 259 -2.04 -2.72 -13.10
C THR A 259 -2.78 -1.64 -12.32
N ARG A 260 -3.22 -1.97 -11.09
CA ARG A 260 -3.88 -1.02 -10.19
C ARG A 260 -2.97 0.16 -9.83
N THR A 261 -1.74 -0.10 -9.39
CA THR A 261 -0.79 0.94 -9.01
C THR A 261 -0.48 1.88 -10.17
N LEU A 262 -0.35 1.36 -11.39
CA LEU A 262 -0.20 2.20 -12.60
C LEU A 262 -1.43 3.09 -12.82
N ALA A 263 -2.64 2.55 -12.69
CA ALA A 263 -3.87 3.32 -12.87
C ALA A 263 -4.02 4.42 -11.80
N ASP A 264 -3.75 4.09 -10.53
CA ASP A 264 -3.88 5.01 -9.40
C ASP A 264 -2.84 6.14 -9.50
N THR A 265 -1.60 5.84 -9.88
CA THR A 265 -0.54 6.85 -10.10
C THR A 265 -0.73 7.68 -11.37
N ASP A 266 -1.23 7.10 -12.46
CA ASP A 266 -1.62 7.86 -13.66
C ASP A 266 -2.74 8.86 -13.34
N ALA A 267 -3.72 8.45 -12.53
CA ALA A 267 -4.79 9.33 -12.08
C ALA A 267 -4.27 10.46 -11.20
N LEU A 268 -3.34 10.16 -10.29
CA LEU A 268 -2.70 11.16 -9.44
C LEU A 268 -1.90 12.18 -10.27
N LEU A 269 -1.08 11.71 -11.22
CA LEU A 269 -0.29 12.60 -12.07
C LEU A 269 -1.16 13.47 -12.97
N ARG A 270 -2.26 12.95 -13.52
CA ARG A 270 -3.22 13.77 -14.28
C ARG A 270 -3.83 14.89 -13.44
N LYS A 271 -4.14 14.62 -12.17
CA LYS A 271 -4.64 15.66 -11.24
C LYS A 271 -3.57 16.72 -10.97
N ALA A 272 -2.32 16.30 -10.74
CA ALA A 272 -1.21 17.22 -10.54
C ALA A 272 -0.96 18.09 -11.79
N ASP A 273 -0.97 17.49 -12.98
CA ASP A 273 -0.80 18.24 -14.24
C ASP A 273 -1.93 19.26 -14.46
N ALA A 274 -3.18 18.90 -14.15
CA ALA A 274 -4.32 19.81 -14.22
C ALA A 274 -4.17 21.00 -13.25
N ALA A 275 -3.77 20.74 -12.00
CA ALA A 275 -3.53 21.78 -11.01
C ALA A 275 -2.40 22.75 -11.44
N ARG A 276 -1.32 22.23 -12.05
CA ARG A 276 -0.25 23.06 -12.62
C ARG A 276 -0.74 23.94 -13.77
N ALA A 277 -1.60 23.40 -14.64
CA ALA A 277 -2.16 24.14 -15.75
C ALA A 277 -3.09 25.28 -15.28
N GLU A 278 -3.86 25.07 -14.21
CA GLU A 278 -4.70 26.10 -13.60
C GLU A 278 -3.89 27.19 -12.88
N ALA A 279 -2.73 26.84 -12.30
CA ALA A 279 -1.84 27.78 -11.64
C ALA A 279 -0.93 28.56 -12.60
N ALA A 280 -0.88 28.19 -13.89
CA ALA A 280 -0.08 28.88 -14.88
C ALA A 280 -0.65 30.29 -15.17
N PRO A 281 0.16 31.36 -15.11
CA PRO A 281 -0.33 32.71 -15.43
C PRO A 281 -0.83 32.77 -16.88
N ALA A 282 -1.93 33.50 -17.11
CA ALA A 282 -2.47 33.72 -18.44
C ALA A 282 -1.37 34.32 -19.35
N PRO A 283 -1.30 33.92 -20.64
CA PRO A 283 -0.35 34.51 -21.57
C PRO A 283 -0.55 36.03 -21.58
N VAL A 284 0.51 36.79 -21.27
CA VAL A 284 0.49 38.25 -21.40
C VAL A 284 0.31 38.54 -22.89
N GLU A 285 -0.84 39.07 -23.28
CA GLU A 285 -1.05 39.63 -24.62
C GLU A 285 0.02 40.71 -24.84
N ALA A 286 0.90 40.48 -25.81
CA ALA A 286 1.92 41.45 -26.17
C ALA A 286 1.24 42.76 -26.61
N PRO A 287 1.75 43.94 -26.21
CA PRO A 287 1.20 45.21 -26.70
C PRO A 287 1.34 45.24 -28.23
N ALA A 288 0.25 45.56 -28.93
CA ALA A 288 0.30 45.80 -30.36
C ALA A 288 1.16 47.04 -30.66
N GLU A 289 2.43 46.83 -31.00
CA GLU A 289 3.25 47.84 -31.66
C GLU A 289 2.80 47.97 -33.13
N GLY A 290 2.56 49.20 -33.58
CA GLY A 290 2.50 49.52 -35.02
C GLY A 290 1.26 50.25 -35.52
N GLY A 291 0.87 51.35 -34.87
CA GLY A 291 -0.03 52.35 -35.49
C GLY A 291 0.76 53.40 -36.29
N GLU A 292 1.33 53.02 -37.42
CA GLU A 292 1.94 53.97 -38.37
C GLU A 292 0.83 54.74 -39.10
N ALA A 293 0.70 56.03 -38.79
CA ALA A 293 -0.31 56.91 -39.35
C ALA A 293 -0.01 57.24 -40.82
N ALA A 294 -0.61 56.51 -41.75
CA ALA A 294 -0.63 56.85 -43.17
C ALA A 294 -1.50 58.09 -43.42
N THR A 295 -0.90 59.12 -44.02
CA THR A 295 -1.54 60.38 -44.45
C THR A 295 -2.53 60.13 -45.60
N PRO A 296 -3.73 60.75 -45.62
CA PRO A 296 -4.71 60.50 -46.67
C PRO A 296 -4.39 61.28 -47.96
N PRO A 297 -4.54 60.69 -49.16
CA PRO A 297 -4.48 61.43 -50.41
C PRO A 297 -5.81 62.16 -50.74
N PRO A 298 -5.75 63.26 -51.51
CA PRO A 298 -6.88 64.18 -51.71
C PRO A 298 -7.89 63.70 -52.77
N LYS A 299 -9.16 64.07 -52.56
CA LYS A 299 -10.29 64.01 -53.53
C LYS A 299 -10.08 64.99 -54.70
N PRO A 300 -10.69 64.81 -55.90
CA PRO A 300 -12.03 64.25 -56.17
C PRO A 300 -12.09 62.96 -57.00
#